data_AF-A0A6B3S5N2-F1
#
_entry.id   AF-A0A6B3S5N2-F1
#
_cell.length_a   1.000
_cell.length_b   1.000
_cell.length_c   1.000
_cell.angle_alpha   90.00
_cell.angle_beta   90.00
_cell.angle_gamma   90.00
#
_symmetry.space_group_name_H-M   'P 1'
#
loop_
_entity.id
_entity.type
_entity.pdbx_description
1 polymer ?
#
loop_
_entity_poly.entity_id
_entity_poly.type
_entity_poly.pdbx_seq_one_letter_code
_entity_poly.pdbx_strand_id
1 'polypeptide(L)'
;MKKIKNRERSIQKKFFVNEKENERIKLMMKKTGMNNFSTFARRACCNKEIFTLDFSEYKNIISEISSTKSELKRIGNNINQIAKSLNENKNNQTESLMSDYQNQLEDLENKIQKVVQYISEG
;
A
#
# COMPACT_ATOMS: atom_id res chain seq x y z
N MET A 1 -6.06 -25.45 47.31
CA MET A 1 -5.24 -25.37 46.07
C MET A 1 -6.06 -25.87 44.89
N LYS A 2 -6.21 -25.09 43.80
CA LYS A 2 -6.88 -25.57 42.59
C LYS A 2 -6.03 -26.69 41.95
N LYS A 3 -6.58 -27.91 41.84
CA LYS A 3 -5.97 -29.00 41.08
C LYS A 3 -5.59 -28.50 39.69
N ILE A 4 -4.30 -28.41 39.38
CA ILE A 4 -3.82 -28.22 38.03
C ILE A 4 -4.20 -29.51 37.28
N LYS A 5 -5.31 -29.49 36.55
CA LYS A 5 -5.65 -30.59 35.63
C LYS A 5 -4.45 -30.74 34.70
N ASN A 6 -3.83 -31.92 34.69
CA ASN A 6 -2.73 -32.23 33.79
C ASN A 6 -3.28 -32.20 32.36
N ARG A 7 -3.13 -31.06 31.68
CA ARG A 7 -3.61 -30.83 30.32
C ARG A 7 -2.42 -30.91 29.40
N GLU A 8 -2.54 -31.68 28.32
CA GLU A 8 -1.59 -31.69 27.21
C GLU A 8 -1.28 -30.26 26.71
N ARG A 9 -2.25 -29.35 26.80
CA ARG A 9 -2.14 -27.95 26.36
C ARG A 9 -2.36 -27.02 27.55
N SER A 10 -1.30 -26.78 28.32
CA SER A 10 -1.32 -26.04 29.59
C SER A 10 -1.17 -24.51 29.45
N ILE A 11 -0.62 -24.02 28.33
CA ILE A 11 -0.34 -22.60 28.11
C ILE A 11 -1.60 -21.89 27.60
N GLN A 12 -2.06 -20.85 28.31
CA GLN A 12 -3.17 -19.99 27.88
C GLN A 12 -2.65 -18.76 27.12
N LYS A 13 -3.28 -18.42 26.00
CA LYS A 13 -3.09 -17.17 25.26
C LYS A 13 -4.42 -16.39 25.26
N LYS A 14 -4.38 -15.09 25.58
CA LYS A 14 -5.55 -14.20 25.61
C LYS A 14 -5.24 -12.95 24.79
N PHE A 15 -6.21 -12.48 24.03
CA PHE A 15 -6.18 -11.21 23.31
C PHE A 15 -7.61 -10.66 23.24
N PHE A 16 -7.72 -9.34 23.11
CA PHE A 16 -9.00 -8.68 22.91
C PHE A 16 -9.25 -8.49 21.41
N VAL A 17 -10.53 -8.48 21.04
CA VAL A 17 -11.00 -8.19 19.69
C VAL A 17 -12.15 -7.20 19.77
N ASN A 18 -12.29 -6.37 18.74
CA ASN A 18 -13.49 -5.54 18.58
C ASN A 18 -14.65 -6.35 17.96
N GLU A 19 -15.83 -5.74 17.88
CA GLU A 19 -17.04 -6.40 17.38
C GLU A 19 -16.87 -6.93 15.94
N LYS A 20 -16.24 -6.14 15.06
CA LYS A 20 -16.02 -6.54 13.65
C LYS A 20 -15.08 -7.73 13.54
N GLU A 21 -14.02 -7.75 14.35
CA GLU A 21 -13.07 -8.87 14.42
C GLU A 21 -13.74 -10.13 14.97
N ASN A 22 -14.59 -10.01 15.99
CA ASN A 22 -15.36 -11.12 16.54
C ASN A 22 -16.31 -11.75 15.50
N GLU A 23 -17.06 -10.91 14.77
CA GLU A 23 -17.92 -11.38 13.68
C GLU A 23 -17.12 -12.05 12.56
N ARG A 24 -15.96 -11.51 12.22
CA ARG A 24 -15.06 -12.12 11.24
C ARG A 24 -14.54 -13.47 11.71
N ILE A 25 -14.17 -13.62 12.99
CA ILE A 25 -13.76 -14.89 13.58
C ILE A 25 -14.90 -15.92 13.48
N LYS A 26 -16.12 -15.56 13.88
CA LYS A 26 -17.30 -16.44 13.78
C LYS A 26 -17.58 -16.88 12.35
N LEU A 27 -17.46 -15.96 11.39
CA LEU A 27 -17.63 -16.27 9.97
C LEU A 27 -16.58 -17.28 9.48
N MET A 28 -15.31 -17.08 9.84
CA MET A 28 -14.23 -18.00 9.43
C MET A 28 -14.36 -19.36 10.10
N MET A 29 -14.79 -19.40 11.36
CA MET A 29 -15.17 -20.64 12.06
C MET A 29 -16.28 -21.39 11.31
N LYS A 30 -17.36 -20.70 10.92
CA LYS A 30 -18.44 -21.28 10.12
C LYS A 30 -17.95 -21.82 8.77
N LYS A 31 -17.15 -21.03 8.03
CA LYS A 31 -16.59 -21.43 6.72
C LYS A 31 -15.70 -22.66 6.80
N THR A 32 -15.01 -22.85 7.92
CA THR A 32 -14.08 -23.98 8.14
C THR A 32 -14.75 -25.16 8.86
N GLY A 33 -16.05 -25.06 9.18
CA GLY A 33 -16.78 -26.08 9.93
C GLY A 33 -16.31 -26.27 11.38
N MET A 34 -15.63 -25.28 11.96
CA MET A 34 -15.08 -25.37 13.32
C MET A 34 -15.97 -24.68 14.34
N ASN A 35 -16.60 -25.46 15.22
CA ASN A 35 -17.47 -24.91 16.27
C ASN A 35 -16.71 -24.53 17.55
N ASN A 36 -15.48 -25.01 17.74
CA ASN A 36 -14.67 -24.76 18.92
C ASN A 36 -13.60 -23.69 18.64
N PHE A 37 -13.72 -22.52 19.29
CA PHE A 37 -12.79 -21.41 19.10
C PHE A 37 -11.34 -21.78 19.42
N SER A 38 -11.08 -22.53 20.50
CA SER A 38 -9.72 -22.93 20.88
C SER A 38 -9.04 -23.82 19.82
N THR A 39 -9.82 -24.62 19.09
CA THR A 39 -9.32 -25.45 17.98
C THR A 39 -9.07 -24.60 16.74
N PHE A 40 -10.02 -23.72 16.42
CA PHE A 40 -9.89 -22.76 15.32
C PHE A 40 -8.68 -21.85 15.50
N ALA A 41 -8.56 -21.19 16.65
CA ALA A 41 -7.47 -20.29 16.98
C ALA A 41 -6.12 -21.01 16.89
N ARG A 42 -6.01 -22.24 17.41
CA ARG A 42 -4.78 -23.01 17.31
C ARG A 42 -4.41 -23.34 15.87
N ARG A 43 -5.36 -23.81 15.05
CA ARG A 43 -5.09 -24.08 13.63
C ARG A 43 -4.73 -22.80 12.88
N ALA A 44 -5.43 -21.69 13.14
CA ALA A 44 -5.13 -20.41 12.52
C ALA A 44 -3.74 -19.87 12.90
N CYS A 45 -3.31 -20.06 14.15
CA CYS A 45 -2.00 -19.61 14.62
C CYS A 45 -0.84 -20.56 14.24
N CYS A 46 -1.09 -21.86 14.14
CA CYS A 46 -0.03 -22.85 13.94
C CYS A 46 0.10 -23.35 12.48
N ASN A 47 -0.99 -23.38 11.71
CA ASN A 47 -0.99 -23.99 10.38
C ASN A 47 -0.99 -22.96 9.25
N LYS A 48 -1.21 -21.68 9.55
CA LYS A 48 -1.19 -20.64 8.53
C LYS A 48 0.25 -20.15 8.37
N GLU A 49 0.84 -20.42 7.21
CA GLU A 49 2.11 -19.81 6.83
C GLU A 49 1.95 -18.28 6.83
N ILE A 50 2.83 -17.61 7.57
CA ILE A 50 2.94 -16.16 7.55
C ILE A 50 3.93 -15.84 6.43
N PHE A 51 3.40 -15.49 5.27
CA PHE A 51 4.21 -14.96 4.18
C PHE A 51 4.63 -13.53 4.54
N THR A 52 5.93 -13.34 4.76
CA THR A 52 6.54 -12.02 4.80
C THR A 52 6.92 -11.64 3.38
N LEU A 53 6.22 -10.66 2.81
CA LEU A 53 6.62 -10.06 1.54
C LEU A 53 7.77 -9.10 1.83
N ASP A 54 8.98 -9.47 1.43
CA ASP A 54 10.11 -8.55 1.43
C ASP A 54 10.07 -7.73 0.14
N PHE A 55 9.73 -6.45 0.26
CA PHE A 55 9.74 -5.53 -0.87
C PHE A 55 11.08 -4.83 -1.05
N SER A 56 12.15 -5.30 -0.40
CA SER A 56 13.46 -4.66 -0.48
C SER A 56 13.98 -4.58 -1.92
N GLU A 57 13.76 -5.62 -2.73
CA GLU A 57 14.10 -5.63 -4.17
C GLU A 57 13.26 -4.63 -4.97
N TYR A 58 12.01 -4.38 -4.57
CA TYR A 58 11.09 -3.47 -5.24
C TYR A 58 11.15 -2.02 -4.73
N LYS A 59 12.00 -1.70 -3.75
CA LYS A 59 12.11 -0.34 -3.18
C LYS A 59 12.40 0.71 -4.25
N ASN A 60 13.27 0.39 -5.20
CA ASN A 60 13.62 1.29 -6.29
C ASN A 60 12.43 1.55 -7.21
N ILE A 61 11.68 0.50 -7.57
CA ILE A 61 10.45 0.61 -8.38
C ILE A 61 9.40 1.47 -7.66
N ILE A 62 9.14 1.19 -6.38
CA ILE A 62 8.16 1.95 -5.58
C ILE A 62 8.56 3.42 -5.45
N SER A 63 9.85 3.69 -5.27
CA SER A 63 10.40 5.04 -5.21
C SER A 63 10.19 5.78 -6.53
N GLU A 64 10.49 5.16 -7.67
CA GLU A 64 10.33 5.79 -8.98
C GLU A 64 8.87 5.98 -9.39
N ILE A 65 7.98 5.05 -9.04
CA ILE A 65 6.53 5.25 -9.22
C ILE A 65 6.06 6.44 -8.39
N SER A 66 6.56 6.59 -7.17
CA SER A 66 6.23 7.73 -6.31
C SER A 66 6.79 9.05 -6.87
N SER A 67 8.00 9.03 -7.43
CA SER A 67 8.64 10.19 -8.08
C SER A 67 7.85 10.64 -9.32
N THR A 68 7.38 9.67 -10.12
CA THR A 68 6.53 9.87 -11.31
C THR A 68 5.19 10.49 -10.95
N LYS A 69 4.54 9.98 -9.89
CA LYS A 69 3.26 10.54 -9.38
C LYS A 69 3.41 12.00 -8.95
N SER A 70 4.52 12.35 -8.32
CA SER A 70 4.81 13.73 -7.91
C SER A 70 4.97 14.65 -9.13
N GLU A 71 5.66 14.17 -10.18
CA GLU A 71 5.85 14.94 -11.41
C GLU A 71 4.51 15.22 -12.12
N LEU A 72 3.66 14.20 -12.24
CA LEU A 72 2.30 14.37 -12.79
C LEU A 72 1.49 15.43 -12.04
N LYS A 73 1.65 15.52 -10.72
CA LYS A 73 1.00 16.56 -9.91
C LYS A 73 1.55 17.96 -10.22
N ARG A 74 2.87 18.10 -10.41
CA ARG A 74 3.49 19.38 -10.78
C ARG A 74 3.02 19.84 -12.15
N ILE A 75 2.97 18.93 -13.12
CA ILE A 75 2.42 19.15 -14.47
C ILE A 75 0.98 19.64 -14.40
N GLY A 76 0.11 18.95 -13.65
CA GLY A 76 -1.28 19.36 -13.48
C GLY A 76 -1.43 20.77 -12.87
N ASN A 77 -0.57 21.12 -11.91
CA ASN A 77 -0.53 22.47 -11.34
C ASN A 77 -0.06 23.51 -12.37
N ASN A 78 0.95 23.20 -13.17
CA ASN A 78 1.46 24.09 -14.21
C ASN A 78 0.37 24.35 -15.28
N ILE A 79 -0.32 23.31 -15.76
CA ILE A 79 -1.46 23.44 -16.67
C ILE A 79 -2.50 24.42 -16.12
N ASN A 80 -2.86 24.29 -14.83
CA ASN A 80 -3.81 25.20 -14.20
C ASN A 80 -3.30 26.66 -14.15
N GLN A 81 -1.99 26.85 -13.94
CA GLN A 81 -1.38 28.18 -13.95
C GLN A 81 -1.34 28.78 -15.35
N ILE A 82 -1.04 27.99 -16.39
CA ILE A 82 -1.09 28.41 -17.79
C ILE A 82 -2.51 28.88 -18.13
N ALA A 83 -3.53 28.06 -17.83
CA ALA A 83 -4.93 28.42 -18.08
C ALA A 83 -5.33 29.72 -17.38
N LYS A 84 -4.94 29.90 -16.11
CA LYS A 84 -5.20 31.13 -15.36
C LYS A 84 -4.45 32.34 -15.97
N SER A 85 -3.18 32.16 -16.35
CA SER A 85 -2.35 33.22 -16.93
C SER A 85 -2.88 33.70 -18.28
N LEU A 86 -3.39 32.77 -19.11
CA LEU A 86 -4.05 33.07 -20.38
C LEU A 86 -5.34 33.86 -20.16
N ASN A 87 -6.17 33.43 -19.19
CA ASN A 87 -7.39 34.16 -18.83
C ASN A 87 -7.12 35.58 -18.32
N GLU A 88 -5.95 35.80 -17.69
CA GLU A 88 -5.52 37.11 -17.18
C GLU A 88 -4.71 37.93 -18.21
N ASN A 89 -4.57 37.47 -19.47
CA ASN A 89 -3.75 38.09 -20.53
C ASN A 89 -2.28 38.38 -20.13
N LYS A 90 -1.71 37.55 -19.26
CA LYS A 90 -0.32 37.68 -18.78
C LYS A 90 0.65 36.91 -19.70
N ASN A 91 0.85 37.41 -20.91
CA ASN A 91 1.58 36.71 -21.98
C ASN A 91 3.01 36.28 -21.59
N ASN A 92 3.79 37.18 -20.97
CA ASN A 92 5.16 36.84 -20.53
C ASN A 92 5.21 35.73 -19.47
N GLN A 93 4.20 35.67 -18.58
CA GLN A 93 4.09 34.62 -17.56
C GLN A 93 3.69 33.28 -18.21
N THR A 94 2.85 33.32 -19.24
CA THR A 94 2.44 32.14 -20.00
C THR A 94 3.62 31.48 -20.70
N GLU A 95 4.52 32.25 -21.33
CA GLU A 95 5.71 31.70 -22.00
C GLU A 95 6.64 30.97 -21.02
N SER A 96 6.90 31.57 -19.85
CA SER A 96 7.70 30.92 -18.81
C SER A 96 7.07 29.62 -18.31
N LEU A 97 5.75 29.61 -18.08
CA LEU A 97 5.04 28.42 -17.61
C LEU A 97 5.03 27.31 -18.66
N MET A 98 4.91 27.66 -19.95
CA MET A 98 4.98 26.72 -21.08
C MET A 98 6.37 26.08 -21.19
N SER A 99 7.44 26.85 -20.98
CA SER A 99 8.80 26.31 -20.92
C SER A 99 8.97 25.33 -19.74
N ASP A 100 8.51 25.72 -18.55
CA ASP A 100 8.52 24.83 -17.37
C ASP A 100 7.70 23.55 -17.60
N TYR A 101 6.58 23.65 -18.32
CA TYR A 101 5.74 22.51 -18.67
C TYR A 101 6.46 21.54 -19.61
N GLN A 102 7.20 22.06 -20.61
CA GLN A 102 8.02 21.23 -21.50
C GLN A 102 9.11 20.47 -20.73
N ASN A 103 9.82 21.15 -19.83
CA ASN A 103 10.84 20.51 -18.98
C ASN A 103 10.22 19.43 -18.08
N GLN A 104 9.04 19.69 -17.51
CA GLN A 104 8.34 18.70 -16.68
C GLN A 104 7.89 17.46 -17.48
N LEU A 105 7.54 17.61 -18.76
CA LEU A 105 7.22 16.48 -19.63
C LEU A 105 8.45 15.61 -19.92
N GLU A 106 9.60 16.23 -20.19
CA GLU A 106 10.87 15.52 -20.39
C GLU A 106 11.29 14.77 -19.11
N ASP A 107 11.19 15.42 -17.95
CA ASP A 107 11.45 14.79 -16.65
C ASP A 107 10.51 13.60 -16.38
N LEU A 108 9.24 13.72 -16.75
CA LEU A 108 8.26 12.65 -16.63
C LEU A 108 8.62 11.47 -17.53
N GLU A 109 8.99 11.72 -18.79
CA GLU A 109 9.40 10.68 -19.74
C GLU A 109 10.61 9.89 -19.20
N ASN A 110 11.63 10.60 -18.72
CA ASN A 110 12.83 9.99 -18.13
C ASN A 110 12.50 9.11 -16.91
N LYS A 111 11.57 9.54 -16.05
CA LYS A 111 11.13 8.76 -14.89
C LYS A 111 10.35 7.51 -15.29
N ILE A 112 9.46 7.62 -16.29
CA ILE A 112 8.71 6.48 -16.81
C ILE A 112 9.65 5.44 -17.41
N GLN A 113 10.66 5.87 -18.18
CA GLN A 113 11.68 4.96 -18.73
C GLN A 113 12.42 4.18 -17.64
N LYS A 114 12.81 4.84 -16.54
CA LYS A 114 13.43 4.17 -15.38
C LYS A 114 12.50 3.14 -14.75
N VAL A 115 11.23 3.47 -14.56
CA VAL A 115 10.24 2.52 -14.03
C VAL A 115 10.13 1.29 -14.94
N VAL A 116 10.03 1.49 -16.25
CA VAL A 116 9.95 0.39 -17.23
C VAL A 116 11.21 -0.49 -17.19
N GLN A 117 12.40 0.13 -17.08
CA GLN A 117 13.65 -0.60 -16.95
C GLN A 117 13.67 -1.48 -15.71
N TYR A 118 13.36 -0.93 -14.53
CA TYR A 118 13.35 -1.71 -13.29
C TYR A 118 12.31 -2.85 -13.31
N ILE A 119 11.17 -2.67 -13.99
CA ILE A 119 10.16 -3.72 -14.15
C ILE A 119 10.61 -4.79 -15.14
N SER A 120 11.42 -4.44 -16.14
CA SER A 120 11.89 -5.37 -17.18
C SER A 120 13.07 -6.23 -16.73
N GLU A 121 13.84 -5.74 -15.75
CA GLU A 121 15.04 -6.41 -15.22
C GLU A 121 14.76 -7.29 -13.99
N GLY A 122 13.57 -7.19 -13.38
CA GLY A 122 13.14 -8.00 -12.23
C GLY A 122 12.12 -9.06 -12.59
#